data_AF-A0A9W9YJK4-F1
#
_entry.id   AF-A0A9W9YJK4-F1
#
_cell.length_a   1.000
_cell.length_b   1.000
_cell.length_c   1.000
_cell.angle_alpha   90.00
_cell.angle_beta   90.00
_cell.angle_gamma   90.00
#
_symmetry.space_group_name_H-M   'P 1'
#
loop_
_entity.id
_entity.type
_entity.pdbx_description
1 polymer ?
#
loop_
_entity_poly.entity_id
_entity_poly.type
_entity_poly.pdbx_seq_one_letter_code
_entity_poly.pdbx_strand_id
1 'polypeptide(L)' 'ACFYKPCTNGDICNTNATGGYTCSPPPDPCSSNPCQNGGTCNANSGSFTCTCPSEYTGDDCSTYTLEGCDIPL' A
#
# COMPACT_ATOMS: atom_id res chain seq x y z
N ALA A 1 15.40 -18.67 -3.98
CA ALA A 1 15.39 -17.22 -3.71
C ALA A 1 14.03 -16.69 -3.24
N CYS A 2 12.93 -16.88 -3.98
CA CYS A 2 11.63 -16.33 -3.56
C CYS A 2 10.89 -17.08 -2.42
N PHE A 3 11.38 -18.25 -2.01
CA PHE A 3 10.75 -19.09 -0.98
C PHE A 3 10.60 -18.40 0.39
N TYR A 4 11.54 -17.54 0.76
CA TYR A 4 11.51 -16.79 2.03
C TYR A 4 10.85 -15.41 1.92
N LYS A 5 10.15 -15.12 0.82
CA LYS A 5 9.50 -13.83 0.54
C LYS A 5 10.43 -12.61 0.78
N PRO A 6 11.50 -12.46 -0.02
CA PRO A 6 12.47 -11.38 0.15
C PRO A 6 11.96 -9.96 -0.18
N CYS A 7 10.82 -9.84 -0.87
CA CYS A 7 10.33 -8.56 -1.37
C CYS A 7 9.36 -7.90 -0.37
N THR A 8 9.40 -6.57 -0.29
CA THR A 8 8.57 -5.76 0.61
C THR A 8 7.37 -5.16 -0.13
N ASN A 9 6.41 -4.57 0.60
CA ASN A 9 5.27 -3.84 0.02
C ASN A 9 4.37 -4.65 -0.95
N GLY A 10 4.45 -6.00 -0.85
CA GLY A 10 3.71 -6.94 -1.69
C GLY A 10 4.21 -7.03 -3.14
N ASP A 11 5.45 -6.62 -3.40
CA ASP A 11 6.11 -6.83 -4.68
C ASP A 11 6.18 -8.32 -5.07
N ILE A 12 6.09 -8.58 -6.38
CA ILE A 12 6.19 -9.91 -6.95
C ILE A 12 7.67 -10.30 -7.02
N CYS A 13 7.98 -11.44 -6.42
CA CYS A 13 9.32 -12.01 -6.48
C CYS A 13 9.48 -12.90 -7.71
N ASN A 14 10.40 -12.52 -8.60
CA ASN A 14 10.74 -13.26 -9.81
C ASN A 14 12.12 -13.92 -9.64
N THR A 15 12.22 -15.24 -9.82
CA THR A 15 13.52 -15.94 -9.74
C THR A 15 14.25 -15.88 -11.08
N ASN A 16 15.54 -15.55 -11.04
CA ASN A 16 16.39 -15.54 -12.23
C ASN A 16 16.97 -16.94 -12.50
N ALA A 17 17.30 -17.22 -13.76
CA ALA A 17 17.91 -18.49 -14.18
C ALA A 17 19.27 -18.78 -13.50
N THR A 18 19.97 -17.75 -13.04
CA THR A 18 21.25 -17.86 -12.32
C THR A 18 21.10 -18.13 -10.81
N GLY A 19 19.86 -18.29 -10.31
CA GLY A 19 19.57 -18.55 -8.90
C GLY A 19 19.34 -17.30 -8.03
N GLY A 20 19.45 -16.11 -8.61
CA GLY A 20 19.08 -14.84 -7.96
C GLY A 20 17.58 -14.56 -7.99
N TYR A 21 17.19 -13.34 -7.57
CA TYR A 21 15.82 -12.85 -7.68
C TYR A 21 15.77 -11.37 -8.02
N THR A 22 14.63 -10.92 -8.56
CA THR A 22 14.24 -9.51 -8.69
C THR A 22 12.88 -9.31 -8.06
N CYS A 23 12.64 -8.12 -7.52
CA CYS A 23 11.32 -7.68 -7.07
C CYS A 23 10.73 -6.77 -8.16
N SER A 24 9.47 -6.98 -8.49
CA SER A 24 8.74 -6.16 -9.45
C SER A 24 7.45 -5.69 -8.82
N PRO A 25 7.02 -4.45 -9.09
CA PRO A 25 5.77 -3.95 -8.55
C PRO A 25 4.60 -4.84 -9.02
N PRO A 26 3.57 -5.01 -8.18
CA PRO A 26 2.39 -5.76 -8.58
C PRO A 26 1.68 -5.07 -9.76
N PRO A 27 1.02 -5.84 -10.65
CA PRO A 27 0.21 -5.29 -11.75
C PRO A 27 -0.88 -4.34 -11.25
N ASP A 28 -1.41 -4.64 -10.07
CA ASP A 28 -2.34 -3.79 -9.34
C ASP A 28 -1.70 -3.39 -7.99
N PRO A 29 -1.33 -2.11 -7.81
CA PRO A 29 -0.72 -1.60 -6.59
C PRO A 29 -1.67 -1.63 -5.38
N CYS A 30 -2.97 -1.86 -5.59
CA CYS A 30 -3.93 -2.05 -4.50
C CYS A 30 -4.05 -3.49 -4.01
N SER A 31 -3.53 -4.48 -4.73
CA SER A 31 -3.65 -5.89 -4.35
C SER A 31 -2.98 -6.24 -3.00
N SER A 32 -2.02 -5.43 -2.56
CA SER A 32 -1.37 -5.55 -1.25
C SER A 32 -2.18 -4.94 -0.10
N ASN A 33 -3.34 -4.33 -0.38
CA ASN A 33 -4.13 -3.51 0.54
C ASN A 33 -3.29 -2.48 1.30
N PRO A 34 -2.63 -1.54 0.59
CA PRO A 34 -1.73 -0.59 1.23
C PRO A 34 -2.45 0.42 2.13
N CYS A 35 -3.73 0.73 1.87
CA CYS A 35 -4.50 1.70 2.64
C CYS A 35 -5.02 1.10 3.95
N GLN A 36 -4.66 1.72 5.07
CA GLN A 36 -5.05 1.31 6.42
C GLN A 36 -6.34 2.00 6.87
N ASN A 37 -6.86 1.57 8.02
CA ASN A 37 -7.95 2.24 8.74
C ASN A 37 -9.23 2.50 7.93
N GLY A 38 -9.54 1.62 6.97
CA GLY A 38 -10.71 1.76 6.11
C GLY A 38 -10.52 2.73 4.93
N GLY A 39 -9.28 3.15 4.65
CA GLY A 39 -8.95 3.90 3.45
C GLY A 39 -9.25 3.12 2.17
N THR A 40 -9.75 3.82 1.15
CA THR A 40 -10.02 3.23 -0.17
C THR A 40 -8.77 3.34 -1.04
N CYS A 41 -8.30 2.21 -1.58
CA CYS A 41 -7.17 2.20 -2.50
C CYS A 41 -7.63 2.49 -3.93
N ASN A 42 -6.95 3.45 -4.56
CA ASN A 42 -7.15 3.78 -5.97
C ASN A 42 -5.85 3.46 -6.72
N ALA A 43 -5.92 2.52 -7.65
CA ALA A 43 -4.79 2.17 -8.52
C ALA A 43 -4.66 3.22 -9.64
N ASN A 44 -3.47 3.80 -9.76
CA ASN A 44 -3.04 4.67 -10.84
C ASN A 44 -1.95 3.94 -11.66
N SER A 45 -1.60 4.46 -12.84
CA SER A 45 -0.62 3.84 -13.76
C SER A 45 0.77 3.61 -13.11
N GLY A 46 0.93 2.49 -12.40
CA GLY A 46 2.15 2.09 -11.70
C GLY A 46 2.27 2.53 -10.23
N SER A 47 1.26 3.19 -9.66
CA SER A 47 1.24 3.57 -8.22
C SER A 47 -0.15 3.46 -7.63
N PHE A 48 -0.29 3.53 -6.31
CA PHE A 48 -1.59 3.69 -5.67
C PHE A 48 -1.71 5.08 -5.02
N THR A 49 -2.95 5.47 -4.73
CA THR A 49 -3.29 6.58 -3.83
C THR A 49 -4.41 6.13 -2.91
N CYS A 50 -4.29 6.43 -1.62
CA CYS A 50 -5.33 6.14 -0.64
C CYS A 50 -6.26 7.33 -0.45
N THR A 51 -7.57 7.08 -0.50
CA THR A 51 -8.58 8.03 -0.02
C THR A 51 -8.89 7.68 1.42
N CYS A 52 -8.45 8.54 2.35
CA CYS A 52 -8.60 8.32 3.78
C CYS A 52 -9.96 8.80 4.30
N PRO A 53 -10.52 8.15 5.33
CA PRO A 53 -11.59 8.72 6.14
C PRO A 53 -11.14 10.03 6.81
N SER A 54 -12.09 10.85 7.26
CA SER A 54 -11.85 12.19 7.85
C SER A 54 -10.87 12.20 9.02
N GLU A 55 -10.80 11.09 9.74
CA GLU A 55 -10.03 10.88 10.97
C GLU A 55 -8.64 10.28 10.69
N TYR A 56 -8.28 10.04 9.42
CA TYR A 56 -7.00 9.47 9.04
C TYR A 56 -6.31 10.25 7.92
N THR A 57 -4.98 10.25 7.93
CA THR A 57 -4.10 10.91 6.99
C THR A 57 -2.83 10.09 6.75
N GLY A 58 -1.94 10.62 5.90
CA GLY A 58 -0.77 9.93 5.37
C GLY A 58 -1.09 9.18 4.07
N ASP A 59 -0.04 8.82 3.33
CA ASP A 59 -0.16 8.17 2.01
C ASP A 59 -0.90 6.83 2.07
N ASP A 60 -0.88 6.18 3.24
CA ASP A 60 -1.51 4.90 3.53
C ASP A 60 -2.62 4.99 4.59
N CYS A 61 -3.06 6.21 4.96
CA CYS A 61 -4.07 6.42 6.01
C CYS A 61 -3.70 5.85 7.40
N SER A 62 -2.41 5.67 7.69
CA SER A 62 -1.94 5.11 8.97
C SER A 62 -1.97 6.10 10.13
N THR A 63 -1.99 7.40 9.83
CA THR A 63 -1.89 8.45 10.85
C THR A 63 -3.27 8.97 11.20
N TYR A 64 -3.61 9.06 12.48
CA TYR A 64 -4.87 9.65 12.91
C TYR A 64 -4.80 11.18 12.83
N THR A 65 -5.74 11.81 12.13
CA THR A 65 -5.94 13.27 12.21
C THR A 65 -6.77 13.56 13.46
N LEU A 66 -6.18 14.29 14.41
CA LEU A 66 -6.88 14.83 15.59
C LEU A 66 -7.85 15.97 15.22
N GLU A 67 -8.45 15.92 14.03
CA GLU A 67 -9.39 16.92 13.50
C GLU A 67 -10.83 16.36 13.44
N GLY A 68 -11.10 15.29 14.19
CA GLY A 68 -12.46 14.82 14.49
C GLY A 68 -13.13 15.57 15.64
N CYS A 69 -12.89 16.88 15.79
CA CYS A 69 -13.59 17.71 16.76
C CYS A 69 -14.01 19.06 16.17
N ASP A 70 -14.43 19.10 14.91
CA ASP A 70 -15.42 20.11 14.52
C ASP A 70 -16.78 19.64 15.03
N ILE A 71 -17.06 20.02 16.27
CA ILE A 71 -18.41 20.03 16.84
C ILE A 71 -19.15 21.19 16.16
N PRO A 72 -20.21 20.96 15.37
CA PRO A 72 -21.17 22.02 15.13
C PRO A 72 -22.15 22.01 16.30
N LEU A 73 -21.88 22.80 17.35
CA LEU A 73 -22.88 23.41 18.23
C LEU A 73 -22.24 24.55 19.03
#